data_AF-A0A1E5W1S8-F1
#
_entry.id   AF-A0A1E5W1S8-F1
#
_cell.length_a   1.000
_cell.length_b   1.000
_cell.length_c   1.000
_cell.angle_alpha   90.00
_cell.angle_beta   90.00
_cell.angle_gamma   90.00
#
_symmetry.space_group_name_H-M   'P 1'
#
loop_
_entity.id
_entity.type
_entity.pdbx_description
1 polymer ?
#
loop_
_entity_poly.entity_id
_entity_poly.type
_entity_poly.pdbx_seq_one_letter_code
_entity_poly.pdbx_strand_id
1 'polypeptide(L)'
;MEATTTSAEPAPPPQAASAAVVSAVFGSGDLLREILLRLDIPTHLVRAAAVSKRWLRHASDPAFQRRFRARHPPRLLGFYVSTSTYPRVRFLTVPHEFFIKPIRKGYF
;
A
#
# COMPACT_ATOMS: atom_id res chain seq x y z
N MET A 1 -12.44 -53.99 30.46
CA MET A 1 -13.13 -53.86 29.17
C MET A 1 -13.40 -52.37 29.00
N GLU A 2 -12.40 -51.58 28.65
CA GLU A 2 -11.94 -51.25 27.28
C GLU A 2 -12.98 -50.51 26.42
N ALA A 3 -12.49 -49.43 25.80
CA ALA A 3 -13.03 -48.65 24.69
C ALA A 3 -14.21 -47.70 24.96
N THR A 4 -14.26 -46.45 24.48
CA THR A 4 -13.35 -45.63 23.63
C THR A 4 -13.91 -44.20 23.64
N THR A 5 -13.01 -43.21 23.77
CA THR A 5 -12.96 -41.95 23.00
C THR A 5 -14.22 -41.56 22.22
N THR A 6 -14.84 -40.42 22.57
CA THR A 6 -14.95 -39.31 21.63
C THR A 6 -15.26 -38.02 22.41
N SER A 7 -14.20 -37.25 22.66
CA SER A 7 -14.34 -35.84 22.97
C SER A 7 -14.90 -35.19 21.71
N ALA A 8 -16.22 -34.97 21.67
CA ALA A 8 -16.86 -34.18 20.64
C ALA A 8 -16.43 -32.72 20.85
N GLU A 9 -15.26 -32.39 20.32
CA GLU A 9 -14.85 -31.01 20.10
C GLU A 9 -15.95 -30.34 19.26
N PRO A 10 -16.57 -29.25 19.75
CA PRO A 10 -17.64 -28.60 19.02
C PRO A 10 -17.01 -28.04 17.75
N ALA A 11 -17.45 -28.56 16.60
CA ALA A 11 -17.01 -28.08 15.30
C ALA A 11 -17.06 -26.55 15.31
N PRO A 12 -15.93 -25.87 15.05
CA PRO A 12 -15.87 -24.42 15.15
C PRO A 12 -17.01 -23.86 14.28
N PRO A 13 -17.75 -22.84 14.76
CA PRO A 13 -18.81 -22.24 13.97
C PRO A 13 -18.24 -21.89 12.59
N PRO A 14 -19.02 -22.01 11.51
CA PRO A 14 -18.53 -21.80 10.14
C PRO A 14 -17.81 -20.45 9.95
N GLN A 15 -18.12 -19.48 10.83
CA GLN A 15 -17.48 -18.17 10.92
C GLN A 15 -16.04 -18.19 11.48
N ALA A 16 -15.74 -19.07 12.43
CA ALA A 16 -14.39 -19.26 12.96
C ALA A 16 -13.48 -19.99 11.96
N ALA A 17 -14.02 -20.99 11.23
CA ALA A 17 -13.30 -21.68 10.17
C ALA A 17 -12.95 -20.72 9.01
N SER A 18 -13.91 -19.90 8.57
CA SER A 18 -13.67 -18.87 7.56
C SER A 18 -12.69 -17.80 8.03
N ALA A 19 -12.78 -17.33 9.27
CA ALA A 19 -11.79 -16.39 9.84
C ALA A 19 -10.38 -17.00 9.88
N ALA A 20 -10.23 -18.29 10.18
CA ALA A 20 -8.94 -18.97 10.19
C ALA A 20 -8.35 -19.11 8.77
N VAL A 21 -9.18 -19.48 7.78
CA VAL A 21 -8.77 -19.54 6.36
C VAL A 21 -8.36 -18.17 5.86
N VAL A 22 -9.15 -17.12 6.16
CA VAL A 22 -8.81 -15.74 5.85
C VAL A 22 -7.47 -15.39 6.52
N SER A 23 -7.30 -15.64 7.81
CA SER A 23 -6.02 -15.34 8.50
C SER A 23 -4.82 -16.08 7.90
N ALA A 24 -4.98 -17.35 7.51
CA ALA A 24 -3.93 -18.17 6.87
C ALA A 24 -3.57 -17.66 5.47
N VAL A 25 -4.57 -17.31 4.67
CA VAL A 25 -4.41 -16.79 3.31
C VAL A 25 -3.81 -15.39 3.33
N PHE A 26 -4.32 -14.50 4.18
CA PHE A 26 -3.69 -13.21 4.44
C PHE A 26 -2.33 -13.38 5.14
N GLY A 27 -2.05 -14.54 5.73
CA GLY A 27 -0.82 -15.04 6.37
C GLY A 27 0.40 -15.11 5.47
N SER A 28 0.22 -15.35 4.17
CA SER A 28 1.33 -15.50 3.21
C SER A 28 1.98 -14.17 2.81
N GLY A 29 1.37 -13.01 3.14
CA GLY A 29 1.92 -11.69 2.85
C GLY A 29 1.83 -11.26 1.37
N ASP A 30 1.94 -12.20 0.45
CA ASP A 30 1.82 -11.98 -1.00
C ASP A 30 0.40 -11.57 -1.39
N LEU A 31 -0.63 -12.25 -0.89
CA LEU A 31 -2.01 -11.89 -1.21
C LEU A 31 -2.39 -10.52 -0.61
N LEU A 32 -1.93 -10.25 0.61
CA LEU A 32 -2.14 -8.95 1.25
C LEU A 32 -1.54 -7.83 0.38
N ARG A 33 -0.36 -8.07 -0.18
CA ARG A 33 0.30 -7.14 -1.10
C ARG A 33 -0.50 -6.92 -2.38
N GLU A 34 -1.11 -7.96 -2.93
CA GLU A 34 -2.00 -7.83 -4.10
C GLU A 34 -3.27 -7.03 -3.80
N ILE A 35 -3.88 -7.27 -2.64
CA ILE A 35 -5.07 -6.52 -2.20
C ILE A 35 -4.73 -5.04 -2.05
N LEU A 36 -3.59 -4.72 -1.43
CA LEU A 36 -3.11 -3.36 -1.29
C LEU A 36 -2.80 -2.71 -2.66
N LEU A 37 -2.33 -3.46 -3.66
CA LEU A 37 -2.09 -2.98 -5.03
C LEU A 37 -3.37 -2.78 -5.86
N ARG A 38 -4.48 -3.42 -5.45
CA ARG A 38 -5.81 -3.21 -6.05
C ARG A 38 -6.53 -1.98 -5.50
N LEU A 39 -6.02 -1.35 -4.44
CA LEU A 39 -6.58 -0.11 -3.92
C LEU A 39 -6.20 1.06 -4.84
N ASP A 40 -7.18 1.59 -5.56
CA ASP A 40 -6.94 2.64 -6.58
C ASP A 40 -6.62 4.03 -5.96
N ILE A 41 -6.84 4.18 -4.65
CA ILE A 41 -6.75 5.46 -3.94
C ILE A 41 -5.71 5.39 -2.81
N PRO A 42 -4.73 6.32 -2.75
CA PRO A 42 -3.72 6.37 -1.70
C PRO A 42 -4.31 6.44 -0.29
N THR A 43 -5.43 7.14 -0.13
CA THR A 43 -6.14 7.27 1.16
C THR A 43 -6.65 5.92 1.68
N HIS A 44 -7.11 5.04 0.79
CA HIS A 44 -7.53 3.69 1.18
C HIS A 44 -6.32 2.83 1.59
N LEU A 45 -5.20 2.97 0.88
CA LEU A 45 -3.95 2.32 1.26
C LEU A 45 -3.50 2.74 2.67
N VAL A 46 -3.60 4.03 3.00
CA VAL A 46 -3.27 4.54 4.34
C VAL A 46 -4.20 3.95 5.41
N ARG A 47 -5.52 3.91 5.16
CA ARG A 47 -6.48 3.29 6.08
C ARG A 47 -6.21 1.80 6.29
N ALA A 48 -5.89 1.09 5.22
CA ALA A 48 -5.54 -0.34 5.27
C ALA A 48 -4.24 -0.58 6.05
N ALA A 49 -3.22 0.25 5.85
CA ALA A 49 -1.96 0.19 6.60
C ALA A 49 -2.17 0.46 8.11
N ALA A 50 -3.16 1.28 8.46
CA ALA A 50 -3.48 1.60 9.86
C ALA A 50 -4.17 0.46 10.62
N VAL A 51 -4.69 -0.58 9.94
CA VAL A 51 -5.39 -1.70 10.59
C VAL A 51 -4.46 -2.50 11.52
N SER A 52 -3.20 -2.72 11.12
CA SER A 52 -2.23 -3.43 11.95
C SER A 52 -0.78 -3.16 11.53
N LYS A 53 0.16 -3.42 12.45
CA LYS A 53 1.61 -3.36 12.16
C LYS A 53 2.03 -4.24 10.98
N ARG A 54 1.34 -5.36 10.77
CA ARG A 54 1.62 -6.29 9.67
C ARG A 54 1.25 -5.68 8.32
N TRP A 55 0.07 -5.08 8.23
CA TRP A 55 -0.37 -4.36 7.04
C TRP A 55 0.54 -3.17 6.73
N LEU A 56 0.94 -2.42 7.76
CA LEU A 56 1.90 -1.33 7.62
C LEU A 56 3.25 -1.80 7.05
N ARG A 57 3.78 -2.95 7.49
CA ARG A 57 5.04 -3.52 6.97
C ARG A 57 4.95 -3.83 5.48
N HIS A 58 3.86 -4.45 5.03
CA HIS A 58 3.67 -4.76 3.61
C HIS A 58 3.42 -3.49 2.77
N ALA A 59 2.66 -2.52 3.28
CA ALA A 59 2.43 -1.24 2.60
C ALA A 59 3.69 -0.36 2.53
N SER A 60 4.58 -0.47 3.51
CA SER A 60 5.83 0.31 3.58
C SER A 60 6.98 -0.31 2.79
N ASP A 61 6.81 -1.52 2.26
CA ASP A 61 7.83 -2.19 1.45
C ASP A 61 8.23 -1.30 0.24
N PRO A 62 9.54 -0.98 0.06
CA PRO A 62 9.99 -0.16 -1.06
C PRO A 62 9.58 -0.73 -2.42
N ALA A 63 9.60 -2.06 -2.58
CA ALA A 63 9.16 -2.68 -3.82
C ALA A 63 7.66 -2.53 -4.03
N PHE A 64 6.85 -2.41 -2.97
CA PHE A 64 5.40 -2.20 -3.06
C PHE A 64 5.12 -0.77 -3.47
N GLN A 65 5.75 0.19 -2.78
CA GLN A 65 5.57 1.61 -3.07
C GLN A 65 5.98 1.95 -4.50
N ARG A 66 7.05 1.35 -5.05
CA ARG A 66 7.42 1.55 -6.46
C ARG A 66 6.32 1.10 -7.42
N ARG A 67 5.76 -0.09 -7.22
CA ARG A 67 4.67 -0.62 -8.05
C ARG A 67 3.39 0.22 -7.90
N PHE A 68 3.07 0.60 -6.67
CA PHE A 68 1.92 1.46 -6.37
C PHE A 68 2.07 2.84 -7.02
N ARG A 69 3.21 3.52 -6.89
CA ARG A 69 3.47 4.83 -7.52
C ARG A 69 3.54 4.77 -9.05
N ALA A 70 3.97 3.64 -9.63
CA ALA A 70 3.93 3.44 -11.08
C ALA A 70 2.50 3.36 -11.62
N ARG A 71 1.58 2.78 -10.83
CA ARG A 71 0.14 2.70 -11.17
C ARG A 71 -0.62 3.98 -10.82
N HIS A 72 -0.24 4.63 -9.72
CA HIS A 72 -0.85 5.85 -9.21
C HIS A 72 0.18 6.99 -9.29
N PRO A 73 0.32 7.65 -10.45
CA PRO A 73 1.28 8.72 -10.60
C PRO A 73 1.02 9.79 -9.54
N PRO A 74 2.03 10.16 -8.73
CA PRO A 74 1.86 11.21 -7.76
C PRO A 74 1.52 12.48 -8.52
N ARG A 75 0.34 13.05 -8.25
CA ARG A 75 0.03 14.41 -8.67
C ARG A 75 1.00 15.32 -7.94
N LEU A 76 2.10 15.68 -8.60
CA LEU A 76 3.10 16.59 -8.06
C LEU A 76 2.39 17.92 -7.83
N LEU A 77 2.09 18.24 -6.56
CA LEU A 77 1.54 19.54 -6.20
C LEU A 77 2.57 20.66 -6.42
N GLY A 78 3.86 20.35 -6.37
CA GLY A 78 4.95 21.32 -6.42
C GLY A 78 6.33 20.73 -6.18
N PHE A 79 7.36 21.55 -6.32
CA PHE A 79 8.76 21.21 -6.02
C PHE A 79 9.36 22.22 -5.04
N TYR A 80 10.31 21.74 -4.24
CA TYR A 80 11.04 22.57 -3.28
C TYR A 80 12.35 23.05 -3.90
N VAL A 81 12.51 24.36 -4.03
CA VAL A 81 13.76 24.95 -4.54
C VAL A 81 14.57 25.51 -3.37
N SER A 82 15.82 25.07 -3.26
CA SER A 82 16.84 25.66 -2.41
C SER A 82 17.92 26.23 -3.34
N THR A 83 18.11 27.55 -3.30
CA THR A 83 19.18 28.21 -4.07
C THR A 83 20.29 28.57 -3.11
N SER A 84 21.56 28.51 -3.53
CA SER A 84 22.70 28.90 -2.68
C SER A 84 22.59 30.35 -2.19
N THR A 85 21.87 31.19 -2.93
CA THR A 85 21.62 32.61 -2.63
C THR A 85 20.52 32.84 -1.58
N TYR A 86 19.61 31.88 -1.37
CA TYR A 86 18.52 31.98 -0.39
C TYR A 86 18.36 30.66 0.36
N PRO A 87 18.72 30.59 1.66
CA PRO A 87 18.66 29.36 2.45
C PRO A 87 17.21 28.90 2.74
N ARG A 88 16.20 29.67 2.31
CA ARG A 88 14.80 29.37 2.55
C ARG A 88 14.25 28.52 1.42
N VAL A 89 14.03 27.24 1.73
CA VAL A 89 13.34 26.30 0.83
C VAL A 89 11.94 26.85 0.51
N ARG A 90 11.65 27.12 -0.76
CA ARG A 90 10.32 27.55 -1.21
C ARG A 90 9.62 26.42 -1.97
N PHE A 91 8.38 26.13 -1.60
CA PHE A 91 7.51 25.26 -2.38
C PHE A 91 6.93 26.05 -3.55
N LEU A 92 7.21 25.61 -4.76
CA LEU A 92 6.61 26.15 -5.98
C LEU A 92 5.53 25.19 -6.42
N THR A 93 4.27 25.64 -6.42
CA THR A 93 3.14 24.85 -6.91
C THR A 93 3.29 24.61 -8.41
N VAL A 94 3.22 23.35 -8.85
CA VAL A 94 3.24 23.01 -10.28
C VAL A 94 1.81 23.17 -10.79
N PRO A 95 1.52 24.11 -11.69
CA PRO A 95 0.22 24.14 -12.35
C PRO A 95 0.02 22.84 -13.13
N HIS A 96 -1.19 22.26 -13.02
CA HIS A 96 -1.56 20.92 -13.50
C HIS A 96 -1.27 20.68 -15.00
N GLU A 97 -1.07 21.74 -15.78
CA GLU A 97 -0.88 21.69 -17.23
C GLU A 97 0.49 21.17 -17.69
N PHE A 98 1.49 21.11 -16.81
CA PHE A 98 2.85 20.66 -17.20
C PHE A 98 3.05 19.13 -17.19
N PHE A 99 2.01 18.34 -16.87
CA PHE A 99 2.18 16.90 -16.65
C PHE A 99 2.42 16.09 -17.95
N ILE A 100 2.15 16.63 -19.15
CA ILE A 100 2.44 15.94 -20.42
C ILE A 100 2.85 16.95 -21.51
N LYS A 101 4.10 17.42 -21.50
CA LYS A 101 4.89 17.54 -22.74
C LYS A 101 6.35 17.21 -22.43
N PRO A 102 6.97 16.22 -23.11
CA PRO A 102 8.41 16.05 -23.03
C PRO A 102 9.03 17.37 -23.49
N ILE A 103 9.83 17.96 -22.62
CA ILE A 103 10.67 19.12 -22.96
C ILE A 103 11.60 18.64 -24.06
N ARG A 104 11.25 18.88 -25.33
CA ARG A 104 12.18 18.76 -26.44
C ARG A 104 13.29 19.77 -26.17
N LYS A 105 14.39 19.27 -25.60
CA LYS A 105 15.65 19.97 -25.52
C LYS A 105 16.12 20.18 -26.95
N GLY A 106 16.11 21.41 -27.43
CA GLY A 106 16.59 21.75 -28.76
C GLY A 106 16.41 23.22 -29.03
N TYR A 107 17.38 24.02 -28.62
CA TYR A 107 17.83 25.18 -29.38
C TYR A 107 19.36 25.31 -29.20
N PHE A 108 20.02 25.46 -30.34
CA PHE A 108 21.41 25.84 -30.54
C PHE A 108 21.73 27.16 -29.84
#